data_AF-A0A452XKY6-F1
#
_entry.id   AF-A0A452XKY6-F1
#
_cell.length_a   1.000
_cell.length_b   1.000
_cell.length_c   1.000
_cell.angle_alpha   90.00
_cell.angle_beta   90.00
_cell.angle_gamma   90.00
#
_symmetry.space_group_name_H-M   'P 1'
#
loop_
_entity.id
_entity.type
_entity.pdbx_description
1 polymer ?
#
loop_
_entity_poly.entity_id
_entity_poly.type
_entity_poly.pdbx_seq_one_letter_code
_entity_poly.pdbx_strand_id
1 'polypeptide(L)'
;MAGASRSSSDGWTGVVPLINSKGPCWTRRVRIGKASEERDTKPSRVPALEASMQAYADTKVGTVVNPALGTSFDTVEGAYEFYNLYSWETGFGVRYDKSRLNIHRIKCMQEFVCACAVRTIH
;
A
#
# COMPACT_ATOMS: atom_id res chain seq x y z
N MET A 1 -17.74 -47.93 -28.23
CA MET A 1 -18.72 -46.83 -28.03
C MET A 1 -18.59 -46.41 -26.57
N ALA A 2 -18.29 -45.19 -26.13
CA ALA A 2 -17.92 -43.89 -26.68
C ALA A 2 -16.90 -43.32 -25.63
N GLY A 3 -15.77 -42.72 -25.98
CA GLY A 3 -15.67 -41.44 -26.68
C GLY A 3 -15.43 -40.33 -25.65
N ALA A 4 -14.16 -40.14 -25.25
CA ALA A 4 -13.75 -39.06 -24.36
C ALA A 4 -13.96 -37.71 -25.05
N SER A 5 -14.81 -36.85 -24.50
CA SER A 5 -15.06 -35.51 -24.98
C SER A 5 -13.95 -34.56 -24.50
N ARG A 6 -12.96 -34.33 -25.36
CA ARG A 6 -12.23 -33.06 -25.42
C ARG A 6 -13.08 -32.09 -26.22
N SER A 7 -13.44 -30.93 -25.66
CA SER A 7 -13.94 -29.81 -26.46
C SER A 7 -12.95 -28.65 -26.34
N SER A 8 -12.29 -28.42 -27.46
CA SER A 8 -11.43 -27.30 -27.80
C SER A 8 -12.27 -26.11 -28.32
N SER A 9 -11.56 -25.02 -28.61
CA SER A 9 -11.89 -23.85 -29.42
C SER A 9 -12.86 -22.79 -28.88
N ASP A 10 -12.27 -21.67 -28.48
CA ASP A 10 -12.40 -20.35 -29.11
C ASP A 10 -13.80 -19.91 -29.58
N GLY A 11 -14.30 -18.83 -28.97
CA GLY A 11 -15.51 -18.14 -29.42
C GLY A 11 -15.83 -16.89 -28.62
N TRP A 12 -14.94 -15.90 -28.59
CA TRP A 12 -15.31 -14.56 -28.13
C TRP A 12 -15.93 -13.79 -29.29
N THR A 13 -17.26 -13.71 -29.33
CA THR A 13 -18.00 -12.84 -30.25
C THR A 13 -18.92 -11.89 -29.50
N GLY A 14 -18.54 -10.61 -29.49
CA GLY A 14 -19.40 -9.42 -29.39
C GLY A 14 -19.88 -9.04 -27.98
N VAL A 15 -19.99 -7.78 -27.57
CA VAL A 15 -19.71 -6.46 -28.16
C VAL A 15 -19.50 -5.54 -26.94
N VAL A 16 -18.40 -4.79 -26.87
CA VAL A 16 -18.20 -3.76 -25.83
C VAL A 16 -18.76 -2.44 -26.36
N PRO A 17 -19.69 -1.76 -25.66
CA PRO A 17 -20.09 -0.41 -26.04
C PRO A 17 -18.89 0.53 -25.88
N LEU A 18 -18.49 1.18 -26.96
CA LEU A 18 -17.45 2.20 -26.96
C LEU A 18 -17.96 3.44 -26.21
N ILE A 19 -17.74 3.49 -24.90
CA ILE A 19 -17.98 4.70 -24.12
C ILE A 19 -16.91 5.74 -24.47
N ASN A 20 -17.26 6.62 -25.41
CA ASN A 20 -16.52 7.82 -25.72
C ASN A 20 -16.63 8.80 -24.54
N SER A 21 -15.57 8.95 -23.76
CA SER A 21 -15.42 10.09 -22.85
C SER A 21 -14.01 10.66 -22.94
N LYS A 22 -13.93 11.86 -23.53
CA LYS A 22 -12.72 12.69 -23.53
C LYS A 22 -12.49 13.25 -22.12
N GLY A 23 -11.42 12.82 -21.47
CA GLY A 23 -10.86 13.43 -20.26
C GLY A 23 -9.61 12.68 -19.80
N PRO A 24 -8.55 13.34 -19.30
CA PRO A 24 -7.38 12.64 -18.81
C PRO A 24 -7.69 12.15 -17.40
N CYS A 25 -8.27 10.96 -17.27
CA CYS A 25 -8.42 10.34 -15.96
C CYS A 25 -8.05 8.87 -16.03
N TRP A 26 -7.08 8.52 -15.19
CA TRP A 26 -6.64 7.16 -14.90
C TRP A 26 -7.85 6.23 -14.81
N THR A 27 -8.01 5.39 -15.82
CA THR A 27 -9.11 4.43 -15.89
C THR A 27 -9.03 3.57 -14.63
N ARG A 28 -10.14 3.48 -13.89
CA ARG A 28 -10.27 2.66 -12.68
C ARG A 28 -9.99 1.20 -13.04
N ARG A 29 -8.74 0.78 -12.97
CA ARG A 29 -8.36 -0.63 -13.05
C ARG A 29 -8.84 -1.29 -11.77
N VAL A 30 -10.01 -1.92 -11.86
CA VAL A 30 -10.47 -2.88 -10.85
C VAL A 30 -9.45 -4.02 -10.87
N ARG A 31 -8.71 -4.20 -9.77
CA ARG A 31 -7.90 -5.42 -9.63
C ARG A 31 -8.87 -6.59 -9.51
N ILE A 32 -8.96 -7.38 -10.57
CA ILE A 32 -9.64 -8.68 -10.56
C ILE A 32 -8.63 -9.68 -10.00
N GLY A 33 -8.61 -9.83 -8.70
CA GLY A 33 -7.72 -10.73 -7.96
C GLY A 33 -8.06 -10.68 -6.48
N LYS A 34 -7.90 -11.81 -5.78
CA LYS A 34 -8.07 -11.83 -4.33
C LYS A 34 -7.07 -10.84 -3.73
N ALA A 35 -7.56 -9.89 -2.92
CA ALA A 35 -6.67 -9.10 -2.09
C ALA A 35 -5.93 -10.08 -1.18
N SER A 36 -4.64 -9.83 -0.92
CA SER A 36 -3.94 -10.55 0.15
C SER A 36 -4.79 -10.46 1.39
N GLU A 37 -5.02 -11.59 2.05
CA GLU A 37 -5.60 -11.60 3.38
C GLU A 37 -4.73 -10.71 4.28
N GLU A 38 -5.38 -10.09 5.27
CA GLU A 38 -4.69 -9.41 6.35
C GLU A 38 -3.66 -10.37 6.92
N ARG A 39 -2.40 -9.94 7.02
CA ARG A 39 -1.35 -10.85 7.46
C ARG A 39 -1.55 -11.09 8.95
N ASP A 40 -1.58 -12.35 9.35
CA ASP A 40 -1.60 -12.71 10.76
C ASP A 40 -0.44 -12.03 11.51
N THR A 41 -0.76 -11.41 12.65
CA THR A 41 0.22 -10.83 13.56
C THR A 41 1.15 -11.95 14.04
N LYS A 42 2.41 -11.93 13.59
CA LYS A 42 3.43 -12.90 14.03
C LYS A 42 4.23 -12.30 15.18
N PRO A 43 4.20 -12.89 16.39
CA PRO A 43 4.88 -12.31 17.55
C PRO A 43 6.41 -12.28 17.43
N SER A 44 7.01 -13.05 16.52
CA SER A 44 8.46 -13.07 16.29
C SER A 44 8.96 -11.93 15.39
N ARG A 45 8.06 -11.13 14.79
CA ARG A 45 8.44 -10.10 13.83
C ARG A 45 8.58 -8.76 14.52
N VAL A 46 9.74 -8.15 14.38
CA VAL A 46 10.00 -6.80 14.89
C VAL A 46 9.32 -5.80 13.94
N PRO A 47 8.44 -4.91 14.43
CA PRO A 47 7.89 -3.82 13.65
C PRO A 47 8.99 -2.92 13.08
N ALA A 48 8.75 -2.34 11.91
CA ALA A 48 9.75 -1.50 11.24
C ALA A 48 10.20 -0.30 12.10
N LEU A 49 9.29 0.31 12.87
CA LEU A 49 9.62 1.41 13.77
C LEU A 49 10.55 0.96 14.89
N GLU A 50 10.27 -0.18 15.51
CA GLU A 50 11.11 -0.72 16.58
C GLU A 50 12.50 -1.06 16.05
N ALA A 51 12.59 -1.67 14.87
CA ALA A 51 13.86 -1.96 14.21
C ALA A 51 14.66 -0.68 13.91
N SER A 52 14.00 0.40 13.46
CA SER A 52 14.64 1.69 13.25
C SER A 52 15.16 2.31 14.55
N MET A 53 14.37 2.27 15.64
CA MET A 53 14.80 2.79 16.94
C MET A 53 15.99 2.00 17.52
N GLN A 54 16.00 0.68 17.38
CA GLN A 54 17.13 -0.17 17.79
C GLN A 54 18.39 0.19 16.99
N ALA A 55 18.29 0.27 15.66
CA ALA A 55 19.43 0.62 14.80
C ALA A 55 20.00 2.02 15.14
N TYR A 56 19.12 2.98 15.45
CA TYR A 56 19.54 4.31 15.90
C TYR A 56 20.23 4.28 17.27
N ALA A 57 19.72 3.47 18.22
CA ALA A 57 20.34 3.34 19.54
C ALA A 57 21.77 2.76 19.46
N ASP A 58 22.00 1.85 18.52
CA ASP A 58 23.29 1.19 18.30
C ASP A 58 24.30 2.11 17.59
N THR A 59 23.86 2.85 16.57
CA THR A 59 24.76 3.65 15.72
C THR A 59 24.86 5.12 16.16
N LYS A 60 23.84 5.68 16.82
CA LYS A 60 23.70 7.08 17.30
C LYS A 60 24.05 8.17 16.28
N VAL A 61 24.02 7.86 14.98
CA VAL A 61 24.40 8.77 13.91
C VAL A 61 23.36 8.70 12.79
N GLY A 62 22.88 9.86 12.36
CA GLY A 62 21.91 9.98 11.27
C GLY A 62 20.46 10.11 11.73
N THR A 63 19.54 9.85 10.80
CA THR A 63 18.09 9.96 10.95
C THR A 63 17.56 8.70 11.65
N VAL A 64 16.66 8.85 12.62
CA VAL A 64 16.07 7.73 13.38
C VAL A 64 15.32 6.80 12.43
N VAL A 65 14.65 7.35 11.42
CA VAL A 65 13.86 6.56 10.47
C VAL A 65 14.32 6.78 9.03
N ASN A 66 14.65 5.68 8.35
CA ASN A 66 14.92 5.69 6.91
C ASN A 66 13.91 4.79 6.16
N PRO A 67 12.86 5.37 5.53
CA PRO A 67 11.90 4.59 4.77
C PRO A 67 12.54 3.94 3.53
N ALA A 68 12.58 2.61 3.49
CA ALA A 68 13.01 1.84 2.34
C ALA A 68 11.82 1.19 1.61
N LEU A 69 11.97 0.97 0.31
CA LEU A 69 10.98 0.19 -0.44
C LEU A 69 10.97 -1.25 0.06
N GLY A 70 9.77 -1.81 0.26
CA GLY A 70 9.60 -3.15 0.81
C GLY A 70 9.57 -3.21 2.33
N THR A 71 9.73 -2.09 3.04
CA THR A 71 9.42 -2.03 4.48
C THR A 71 7.99 -2.49 4.70
N SER A 72 7.84 -3.39 5.66
CA SER A 72 6.60 -4.13 5.87
C SER A 72 6.07 -3.86 7.26
N PHE A 73 4.79 -3.54 7.33
CA PHE A 73 4.06 -3.22 8.56
C PHE A 73 2.92 -4.22 8.74
N ASP A 74 2.51 -4.42 9.98
CA ASP A 74 1.40 -5.32 10.30
C ASP A 74 0.06 -4.56 10.31
N THR A 75 0.09 -3.27 10.66
CA THR A 75 -1.08 -2.38 10.65
C THR A 75 -0.83 -1.11 9.85
N VAL A 76 -1.91 -0.46 9.41
CA VAL A 76 -1.82 0.85 8.73
C VAL A 76 -1.39 1.94 9.72
N GLU A 77 -1.82 1.81 10.97
CA GLU A 77 -1.49 2.70 12.08
C GLU A 77 0.01 2.66 12.37
N GLY A 78 0.62 1.48 12.45
CA GLY A 78 2.07 1.35 12.65
C GLY A 78 2.89 1.92 11.47
N ALA A 79 2.36 1.82 10.25
CA ALA A 79 2.95 2.51 9.10
C ALA A 79 2.83 4.04 9.23
N TYR A 80 1.69 4.54 9.70
CA TYR A 80 1.47 5.98 9.90
C TYR A 80 2.43 6.56 10.95
N GLU A 81 2.59 5.90 12.09
CA GLU A 81 3.53 6.32 13.15
C GLU A 81 4.97 6.39 12.64
N PHE A 82 5.40 5.38 11.87
CA PHE A 82 6.72 5.34 11.24
C PHE A 82 6.95 6.53 10.30
N TYR A 83 6.00 6.80 9.39
CA TYR A 83 6.13 7.91 8.45
C TYR A 83 5.98 9.28 9.13
N ASN A 84 5.24 9.37 10.23
CA ASN A 84 5.13 10.60 11.02
C ASN A 84 6.44 10.95 11.72
N LEU A 85 7.18 9.95 12.24
CA LEU A 85 8.51 10.17 12.79
C LEU A 85 9.50 10.62 11.71
N TYR A 86 9.50 9.97 10.55
CA TYR A 86 10.29 10.39 9.39
C TYR A 86 9.97 11.83 8.94
N SER A 87 8.69 12.19 8.91
CA SER A 87 8.27 13.52 8.48
C SER A 87 8.67 14.61 9.46
N TRP A 88 8.67 14.30 10.76
CA TRP A 88 9.19 15.19 11.80
C TRP A 88 10.67 15.52 11.57
N GLU A 89 11.49 14.49 11.33
CA GLU A 89 12.93 14.66 11.06
C GLU A 89 13.19 15.45 9.77
N THR A 90 12.27 15.36 8.81
CA THR A 90 12.38 16.04 7.51
C THR A 90 11.70 17.41 7.48
N GLY A 91 10.91 17.78 8.49
CA GLY A 91 10.26 19.10 8.61
C GLY A 91 8.90 19.25 7.92
N PHE A 92 8.13 18.17 7.76
CA PHE A 92 6.76 18.24 7.22
C PHE A 92 5.78 17.38 8.03
N GLY A 93 4.48 17.65 7.91
CA GLY A 93 3.44 16.80 8.48
C GLY A 93 2.99 15.71 7.51
N VAL A 94 2.45 14.59 8.00
CA VAL A 94 1.82 13.57 7.14
C VAL A 94 0.31 13.62 7.31
N ARG A 95 -0.43 13.38 6.23
CA ARG A 95 -1.88 13.20 6.27
C ARG A 95 -2.32 11.98 5.46
N TYR A 96 -3.47 11.44 5.83
CA TYR A 96 -4.17 10.45 5.04
C TYR A 96 -4.70 11.10 3.74
N ASP A 97 -4.52 10.41 2.63
CA ASP A 97 -5.15 10.76 1.35
C ASP A 97 -6.02 9.59 0.87
N LYS A 98 -5.99 9.28 -0.42
CA LYS A 98 -6.83 8.24 -0.99
C LYS A 98 -6.57 6.88 -0.34
N SER A 99 -7.66 6.14 -0.18
CA SER A 99 -7.62 4.72 0.17
C SER A 99 -8.33 3.92 -0.92
N ARG A 100 -8.02 2.62 -0.99
CA ARG A 100 -8.73 1.70 -1.87
C ARG A 100 -9.25 0.53 -1.06
N LEU A 101 -10.48 0.12 -1.38
CA LEU A 101 -11.11 -1.06 -0.82
C LEU A 101 -11.05 -2.20 -1.84
N ASN A 102 -11.04 -3.44 -1.34
CA ASN A 102 -11.22 -4.63 -2.15
C ASN A 102 -12.73 -4.92 -2.39
N ILE A 103 -13.04 -6.02 -3.09
CA ILE A 103 -14.43 -6.44 -3.36
C ILE A 103 -15.23 -6.75 -2.08
N HIS A 104 -14.54 -7.14 -1.01
CA HIS A 104 -15.11 -7.39 0.31
C HIS A 104 -15.23 -6.12 1.17
N ARG A 105 -15.01 -4.93 0.58
CA ARG A 105 -15.02 -3.62 1.26
C ARG A 105 -13.96 -3.46 2.36
N ILE A 106 -12.92 -4.28 2.35
CA ILE A 106 -11.77 -4.18 3.26
C ILE A 106 -10.70 -3.30 2.61
N LYS A 107 -10.09 -2.42 3.41
CA LYS A 107 -9.04 -1.50 2.96
C LYS A 107 -7.78 -2.27 2.56
N CYS A 108 -7.35 -2.10 1.31
CA CYS A 108 -6.20 -2.80 0.72
C CYS A 108 -5.08 -1.86 0.26
N MET A 109 -5.28 -0.55 0.37
CA MET A 109 -4.29 0.48 0.09
C MET A 109 -4.62 1.73 0.92
N GLN A 110 -3.57 2.38 1.43
CA GLN A 110 -3.63 3.72 1.99
C GLN A 110 -2.50 4.56 1.39
N GLU A 111 -2.84 5.73 0.88
CA GLU A 111 -1.86 6.76 0.50
C GLU A 111 -1.60 7.67 1.72
N PHE A 112 -0.33 7.86 2.05
CA PHE A 112 0.15 8.88 2.97
C PHE A 112 0.83 9.97 2.16
N VAL A 113 0.45 11.22 2.38
CA VAL A 113 1.00 12.36 1.62
C VAL A 113 1.51 13.43 2.56
N CYS A 114 2.40 14.28 2.05
CA CYS A 114 2.84 15.46 2.77
C CYS A 114 1.68 16.43 3.04
N ALA A 115 1.68 16.99 4.24
CA ALA A 115 0.90 18.13 4.66
C ALA A 115 1.81 19.37 4.73
N CYS A 116 1.34 20.44 5.38
CA CYS A 116 2.10 21.68 5.52
C CYS A 116 3.49 21.44 6.11
N ALA A 117 4.44 22.30 5.71
CA ALA A 117 5.75 22.38 6.35
C ALA A 117 5.56 22.68 7.83
N VAL A 118 6.21 21.89 8.68
CA VAL A 118 6.22 22.10 10.12
C VAL A 118 7.51 22.83 10.42
N ARG A 119 7.44 23.97 11.11
CA ARG A 119 8.65 24.65 11.56
C ARG A 119 9.31 23.74 12.60
N THR A 120 10.42 23.14 12.23
CA THR A 120 11.30 22.48 13.18
C THR A 120 11.85 23.54 14.11
N ILE A 121 11.57 23.40 15.40
CA ILE A 121 12.17 24.22 16.45
C ILE A 121 13.58 23.65 16.62
N HIS A 122 14.57 24.26 15.96
CA HIS A 122 15.98 23.91 16.12
C HIS A 122 16.74 25.10 16.70
#